data_AF-A0AAD7DR48-F1
#
_entry.id   AF-A0AAD7DR48-F1
#
_cell.length_a   1.000
_cell.length_b   1.000
_cell.length_c   1.000
_cell.angle_alpha   90.00
_cell.angle_beta   90.00
_cell.angle_gamma   90.00
#
_symmetry.space_group_name_H-M   'P 1'
#
loop_
_entity.id
_entity.type
_entity.pdbx_description
1 polymer ?
#
loop_
_entity_poly.entity_id
_entity_poly.type
_entity_poly.pdbx_seq_one_letter_code
_entity_poly.pdbx_strand_id
1 'polypeptide(L)'
;ERVLAFSPKIPHINISYARPSLSSWALILVGKEARRQIGNLTKNDATDPTDPTQIRASTNGRVPSSSRAPVDVASWEQLKKNLSIPYVAKKYETRGPVPWYLSEMMTASTKGGVIVHRQRRPHTTIQVGAISSFVLSRNRYASGYFALPLAVWQFACKSHVDEKRIFSRFGFTVHD
;
A
#
# COMPACT_ATOMS: atom_id res chain seq x y z
N GLU A 1 -20.23 -10.15 -40.87
CA GLU A 1 -19.14 -10.25 -39.88
C GLU A 1 -19.47 -9.74 -38.48
N ARG A 2 -20.10 -8.56 -38.27
CA ARG A 2 -20.36 -8.01 -36.91
C ARG A 2 -21.26 -8.86 -35.98
N VAL A 3 -22.13 -9.73 -36.52
CA VAL A 3 -23.10 -10.52 -35.75
C VAL A 3 -22.44 -11.63 -34.91
N LEU A 4 -21.22 -12.06 -35.27
CA LEU A 4 -20.49 -13.12 -34.56
C LEU A 4 -19.62 -12.59 -33.41
N ALA A 5 -19.52 -11.26 -33.24
CA ALA A 5 -18.66 -10.65 -32.24
C ALA A 5 -19.10 -10.92 -30.78
N PHE A 6 -20.37 -11.30 -30.55
CA PHE A 6 -20.96 -11.48 -29.23
C PHE A 6 -21.87 -12.72 -29.14
N SER A 7 -21.53 -13.82 -29.81
CA SER A 7 -22.34 -15.05 -29.75
C SER A 7 -21.98 -15.89 -28.50
N PRO A 8 -22.94 -16.21 -27.61
CA PRO A 8 -22.71 -17.08 -26.45
C PRO A 8 -22.53 -18.57 -26.84
N LYS A 9 -22.75 -18.92 -28.11
CA LYS A 9 -22.67 -20.30 -28.62
C LYS A 9 -21.30 -20.65 -29.22
N ILE A 10 -20.44 -19.65 -29.42
CA ILE A 10 -19.13 -19.82 -30.06
C ILE A 10 -18.05 -19.71 -28.98
N PRO A 11 -17.06 -20.63 -28.93
CA PRO A 11 -15.94 -20.52 -28.01
C PRO A 11 -15.24 -19.17 -28.16
N HIS A 12 -14.94 -18.52 -27.04
CA HIS A 12 -14.31 -17.19 -26.98
C HIS A 12 -12.96 -17.11 -27.74
N ILE A 13 -12.31 -18.24 -28.00
CA ILE A 13 -11.06 -18.31 -28.78
C ILE A 13 -11.27 -18.01 -30.27
N ASN A 14 -12.48 -18.22 -30.80
CA ASN A 14 -12.83 -18.05 -32.21
C ASN A 14 -13.45 -16.68 -32.52
N ILE A 15 -13.55 -15.78 -31.52
CA ILE A 15 -14.07 -14.43 -31.68
C ILE A 15 -12.88 -13.47 -31.75
N SER A 16 -12.69 -12.78 -32.88
CA SER A 16 -11.51 -11.96 -33.18
C SER A 16 -11.15 -10.90 -32.14
N TYR A 17 -12.09 -10.52 -31.26
CA TYR A 17 -11.86 -9.53 -30.20
C TYR A 17 -12.20 -10.01 -28.78
N ALA A 18 -12.70 -11.23 -28.59
CA ALA A 18 -13.12 -11.67 -27.25
C ALA A 18 -11.96 -11.76 -26.27
N ARG A 19 -10.77 -12.20 -26.72
CA ARG A 19 -9.57 -12.28 -25.87
C ARG A 19 -9.14 -10.90 -25.31
N PRO A 20 -8.85 -9.87 -26.15
CA PRO A 20 -8.57 -8.53 -25.65
C PRO A 20 -9.69 -7.97 -24.78
N SER A 21 -10.95 -8.14 -25.16
CA SER A 21 -12.09 -7.62 -24.39
C SER A 21 -12.22 -8.29 -23.01
N LEU A 22 -12.04 -9.61 -22.92
CA LEU A 22 -12.06 -10.34 -21.65
C LEU A 22 -10.89 -9.93 -20.75
N SER A 23 -9.69 -9.76 -21.32
CA SER A 23 -8.54 -9.27 -20.57
C SER A 23 -8.74 -7.85 -20.04
N SER A 24 -9.29 -6.93 -20.84
CA SER A 24 -9.62 -5.57 -20.39
C SER A 24 -10.71 -5.58 -19.31
N TRP A 25 -11.75 -6.39 -19.46
CA TRP A 25 -12.79 -6.55 -18.45
C TRP A 25 -12.24 -7.07 -17.12
N ALA A 26 -11.41 -8.13 -17.17
CA ALA A 26 -10.74 -8.69 -16.01
C ALA A 26 -9.82 -7.67 -15.33
N LEU A 27 -9.05 -6.90 -16.11
CA LEU A 27 -8.18 -5.84 -15.60
C LEU A 27 -8.97 -4.77 -14.85
N ILE A 28 -10.12 -4.34 -15.38
CA ILE A 28 -10.97 -3.34 -14.73
C ILE A 28 -11.53 -3.90 -13.41
N LEU A 29 -11.96 -5.17 -13.40
CA LEU A 29 -12.52 -5.81 -12.21
C LEU A 29 -11.46 -5.96 -11.11
N VAL A 30 -10.30 -6.52 -11.46
CA VAL A 30 -9.16 -6.67 -10.54
C VAL A 30 -8.65 -5.31 -10.07
N GLY A 31 -8.53 -4.33 -10.97
CA GLY A 31 -8.08 -2.98 -10.63
C GLY A 31 -9.02 -2.26 -9.67
N LYS A 32 -10.34 -2.40 -9.85
CA LYS A 32 -11.35 -1.88 -8.91
C LYS A 32 -11.21 -2.53 -7.53
N GLU A 33 -11.01 -3.84 -7.49
CA GLU A 33 -10.87 -4.56 -6.22
C GLU A 33 -9.58 -4.23 -5.49
N ALA A 34 -8.44 -4.18 -6.21
CA ALA A 34 -7.17 -3.73 -5.65
C ALA A 34 -7.28 -2.29 -5.10
N ARG A 35 -7.94 -1.39 -5.85
CA ARG A 35 -8.24 -0.03 -5.39
C ARG A 35 -9.18 -0.03 -4.18
N ARG A 36 -10.13 -0.95 -4.06
CA ARG A 36 -10.96 -1.03 -2.84
C ARG A 36 -10.12 -1.44 -1.64
N GLN A 37 -9.35 -2.52 -1.76
CA GLN A 37 -8.55 -3.09 -0.68
C GLN A 37 -7.46 -2.14 -0.18
N ILE A 38 -6.69 -1.49 -1.07
CA ILE A 38 -5.70 -0.47 -0.69
C ILE A 38 -6.39 0.69 0.06
N GLY A 39 -7.64 1.01 -0.27
CA GLY A 39 -8.41 2.07 0.40
C GLY A 39 -8.91 1.66 1.79
N ASN A 40 -9.02 0.36 2.05
CA ASN A 40 -9.32 -0.16 3.38
C ASN A 40 -8.07 -0.22 4.25
N LEU A 41 -6.88 -0.45 3.66
CA LEU A 41 -5.60 -0.41 4.38
C LEU A 41 -5.27 0.96 4.99
N THR A 42 -5.85 2.05 4.48
CA THR A 42 -5.70 3.39 5.08
C THR A 42 -6.57 3.59 6.33
N LYS A 43 -7.52 2.68 6.60
CA LYS A 43 -8.48 2.77 7.70
C LYS A 43 -8.15 1.79 8.80
N ASN A 44 -8.51 2.13 10.04
CA ASN A 44 -8.45 1.22 11.18
C ASN A 44 -9.17 -0.08 10.84
N ASP A 45 -8.66 -1.19 11.35
CA ASP A 45 -9.36 -2.45 11.25
C ASP A 45 -10.61 -2.40 12.16
N ALA A 46 -11.76 -2.83 11.63
CA ALA A 46 -12.98 -2.94 12.42
C ALA A 46 -12.98 -4.19 13.31
N THR A 47 -12.20 -5.21 12.93
CA THR A 47 -12.08 -6.49 13.64
C THR A 47 -10.89 -6.53 14.60
N ASP A 48 -9.90 -5.67 14.41
CA ASP A 48 -8.75 -5.53 15.30
C ASP A 48 -8.64 -4.09 15.84
N PRO A 49 -9.15 -3.82 17.06
CA PRO A 49 -9.01 -2.52 17.71
C PRO A 49 -7.56 -2.11 18.00
N THR A 50 -6.61 -3.05 17.91
CA THR A 50 -5.19 -2.84 18.21
C THR A 50 -4.34 -2.50 16.99
N ASP A 51 -4.96 -2.38 15.80
CA ASP A 51 -4.32 -1.92 14.55
C ASP A 51 -4.73 -0.48 14.19
N PRO A 52 -4.35 0.55 14.98
CA PRO A 52 -4.63 1.94 14.61
C PRO A 52 -3.79 2.30 13.38
N THR A 53 -4.45 2.66 12.27
CA THR A 53 -3.76 3.28 11.11
C THR A 53 -3.35 4.72 11.39
N GLN A 54 -3.83 5.29 12.50
CA GLN A 54 -3.54 6.64 12.95
C GLN A 54 -3.07 6.60 14.40
N ILE A 55 -1.81 6.94 14.62
CA ILE A 55 -1.22 7.10 15.95
C ILE A 55 -1.05 8.60 16.18
N ARG A 56 -1.49 9.12 17.34
CA ARG A 56 -1.34 10.56 17.63
C ARG A 56 0.07 10.87 18.11
N ALA A 57 0.59 12.04 17.76
CA ALA A 57 1.87 12.52 18.27
C ALA A 57 1.80 13.04 19.73
N SER A 58 0.61 13.42 20.21
CA SER A 58 0.42 14.01 21.55
C SER A 58 -1.01 13.82 22.06
N THR A 59 -1.17 13.85 23.38
CA THR A 59 -2.44 13.88 24.13
C THR A 59 -3.12 15.24 24.12
N ASN A 60 -2.42 16.34 23.80
CA ASN A 60 -2.90 17.72 23.98
C ASN A 60 -3.94 18.20 22.95
N GLY A 61 -4.38 17.34 22.03
CA GLY A 61 -5.42 17.69 21.05
C GLY A 61 -6.81 17.65 21.68
N ARG A 62 -7.71 18.57 21.26
CA ARG A 62 -9.14 18.53 21.63
C ARG A 62 -9.71 17.14 21.34
N VAL A 63 -9.94 16.36 22.39
CA VAL A 63 -10.63 15.08 22.31
C VAL A 63 -12.13 15.39 22.33
N PRO A 64 -12.90 14.97 21.30
CA PRO A 64 -14.35 14.95 21.45
C PRO A 64 -14.66 14.01 22.62
N SER A 65 -15.31 14.53 23.66
CA SER A 65 -15.70 13.77 24.86
C SER A 65 -16.55 12.52 24.55
N SER A 66 -16.99 12.35 23.31
CA SER A 66 -17.74 11.21 22.79
C SER A 66 -16.89 10.00 22.38
N SER A 67 -15.57 10.11 22.23
CA SER A 67 -14.73 8.95 21.87
C SER A 67 -14.27 8.20 23.14
N ARG A 68 -14.99 7.13 23.50
CA ARG A 68 -14.64 6.21 24.61
C ARG A 68 -13.38 5.37 24.39
N ALA A 69 -12.71 5.47 23.24
CA ALA A 69 -11.51 4.72 22.96
C ALA A 69 -10.27 5.44 23.54
N PRO A 70 -9.38 4.75 24.28
CA PRO A 70 -8.10 5.31 24.69
C PRO A 70 -7.34 5.77 23.45
N VAL A 71 -6.85 7.00 23.49
CA VAL A 71 -6.11 7.59 22.38
C VAL A 71 -4.66 7.10 22.47
N ASP A 72 -4.29 6.19 21.57
CA ASP A 72 -2.90 5.72 21.49
C ASP A 72 -1.97 6.84 21.00
N VAL A 73 -0.99 7.15 21.85
CA VAL A 73 0.03 8.17 21.62
C VAL A 73 1.32 7.48 21.20
N ALA A 74 1.94 7.98 20.14
CA ALA A 74 3.15 7.43 19.57
C ALA A 74 4.23 7.21 20.63
N SER A 75 4.47 5.94 20.93
CA SER A 75 5.60 5.47 21.71
C SER A 75 6.54 4.64 20.84
N TRP A 76 7.82 4.55 21.22
CA TRP A 76 8.78 3.71 20.51
C TRP A 76 8.35 2.24 20.46
N GLU A 77 7.68 1.75 21.49
CA GLU A 77 7.15 0.38 21.54
C GLU A 77 6.01 0.18 20.54
N GLN A 78 5.07 1.14 20.47
CA GLN A 78 3.98 1.11 19.50
C GLN A 78 4.48 1.21 18.06
N LEU A 79 5.47 2.06 17.79
CA LEU A 79 6.07 2.17 16.45
C LEU A 79 6.79 0.87 16.07
N LYS A 80 7.58 0.29 16.97
CA LYS A 80 8.24 -1.01 16.73
C LYS A 80 7.24 -2.12 16.48
N LYS A 81 6.13 -2.14 17.22
CA LYS A 81 5.07 -3.15 17.07
C LYS A 81 4.33 -2.97 15.73
N ASN A 82 3.81 -1.77 15.48
CA ASN A 82 2.83 -1.50 14.43
C ASN A 82 3.46 -1.17 13.06
N LEU A 83 4.76 -0.83 13.02
CA LEU A 83 5.47 -0.49 11.78
C LEU A 83 6.61 -1.45 11.43
N SER A 84 6.78 -2.56 12.18
CA SER A 84 7.75 -3.58 11.79
C SER A 84 7.36 -4.21 10.44
N ILE A 85 8.35 -4.49 9.58
CA ILE A 85 8.11 -5.09 8.26
C ILE A 85 7.31 -6.40 8.37
N PRO A 86 7.59 -7.33 9.30
CA PRO A 86 6.80 -8.56 9.43
C PRO A 86 5.34 -8.29 9.80
N TYR A 87 5.08 -7.33 10.69
CA TYR A 87 3.71 -6.96 11.06
C TYR A 87 2.96 -6.34 9.88
N VAL A 88 3.59 -5.39 9.18
CA VAL A 88 2.99 -4.72 8.03
C VAL A 88 2.77 -5.70 6.86
N ALA A 89 3.70 -6.64 6.64
CA ALA A 89 3.55 -7.72 5.67
C ALA A 89 2.30 -8.55 5.97
N LYS A 90 2.18 -9.06 7.20
CA LYS A 90 1.02 -9.85 7.63
C LYS A 90 -0.29 -9.07 7.52
N LYS A 91 -0.28 -7.78 7.86
CA LYS A 91 -1.42 -6.89 7.70
C LYS A 91 -1.83 -6.74 6.24
N TYR A 92 -0.89 -6.55 5.32
CA TYR A 92 -1.19 -6.41 3.90
C TYR A 92 -1.67 -7.72 3.27
N GLU A 93 -1.06 -8.84 3.64
CA GLU A 93 -1.47 -10.17 3.21
C GLU A 93 -2.92 -10.47 3.63
N THR A 94 -3.27 -10.18 4.89
CA THR A 94 -4.60 -10.47 5.46
C THR A 94 -5.69 -9.50 4.98
N ARG A 95 -5.41 -8.19 4.96
CA ARG A 95 -6.41 -7.14 4.67
C ARG A 95 -6.43 -6.72 3.20
N GLY A 96 -5.39 -7.05 2.45
CA GLY A 96 -5.23 -6.72 1.03
C GLY A 96 -4.69 -7.87 0.19
N PRO A 97 -5.36 -9.04 0.14
CA PRO A 97 -4.87 -10.22 -0.58
C PRO A 97 -4.66 -10.00 -2.08
N VAL A 98 -5.48 -9.16 -2.73
CA VAL A 98 -5.34 -8.86 -4.17
C VAL A 98 -4.10 -8.02 -4.48
N PRO A 99 -3.88 -6.84 -3.86
CA PRO A 99 -2.64 -6.10 -4.06
C PRO A 99 -1.41 -6.87 -3.55
N TRP A 100 -1.56 -7.70 -2.51
CA TRP A 100 -0.51 -8.62 -2.07
C TRP A 100 -0.08 -9.57 -3.19
N TYR A 101 -1.01 -10.36 -3.71
CA TYR A 101 -0.76 -11.29 -4.81
C TYR A 101 -0.17 -10.61 -6.05
N LEU A 102 -0.74 -9.48 -6.47
CA LEU A 102 -0.22 -8.72 -7.62
C LEU A 102 1.23 -8.25 -7.39
N SER A 103 1.52 -7.71 -6.20
CA SER A 103 2.86 -7.28 -5.85
C SER A 103 3.84 -8.44 -5.76
N GLU A 104 3.39 -9.61 -5.31
CA GLU A 104 4.19 -10.82 -5.24
C GLU A 104 4.60 -11.30 -6.62
N MET A 105 3.67 -11.36 -7.57
CA MET A 105 3.99 -11.74 -8.95
C MET A 105 5.00 -10.79 -9.62
N MET A 106 5.06 -9.52 -9.19
CA MET A 106 6.03 -8.54 -9.72
C MET A 106 7.40 -8.55 -9.02
N THR A 107 7.46 -9.02 -7.78
CA THR A 107 8.65 -8.87 -6.91
C THR A 107 9.34 -10.19 -6.59
N ALA A 108 8.58 -11.29 -6.57
CA ALA A 108 9.09 -12.61 -6.28
C ALA A 108 9.87 -13.13 -7.49
N SER A 109 11.19 -13.29 -7.32
CA SER A 109 12.02 -13.97 -8.30
C SER A 109 11.66 -15.46 -8.31
N THR A 110 11.22 -15.99 -9.44
CA THR A 110 10.95 -17.42 -9.58
C THR A 110 12.07 -18.15 -10.30
N LYS A 111 12.45 -19.35 -9.85
CA LYS A 111 13.33 -20.27 -10.59
C LYS A 111 12.59 -21.59 -10.74
N GLY A 112 12.26 -21.97 -11.98
CA GLY A 112 11.47 -23.18 -12.25
C GLY A 112 10.05 -23.14 -11.64
N GLY A 113 9.42 -21.96 -11.59
CA GLY A 113 8.08 -21.80 -11.00
C GLY A 113 8.03 -21.73 -9.47
N VAL A 114 9.17 -21.93 -8.78
CA VAL A 114 9.26 -21.81 -7.32
C VAL A 114 9.84 -20.45 -6.94
N ILE A 115 9.25 -19.81 -5.93
CA ILE A 115 9.71 -18.52 -5.40
C ILE A 115 11.08 -18.70 -4.71
N VAL A 116 12.07 -17.92 -5.14
CA VAL A 116 13.41 -17.89 -4.56
C VAL A 116 13.49 -16.76 -3.54
N HIS A 117 13.71 -17.11 -2.28
CA HIS A 117 13.97 -16.14 -1.21
C HIS A 117 15.42 -15.65 -1.28
N ARG A 118 15.60 -14.36 -1.58
CA ARG A 118 16.93 -13.70 -1.57
C ARG A 118 17.22 -13.15 -0.18
N GLN A 119 18.40 -13.45 0.37
CA GLN A 119 18.82 -12.93 1.69
C GLN A 119 19.05 -11.41 1.69
N ARG A 120 19.72 -10.87 0.66
CA ARG A 120 20.09 -9.44 0.62
C ARG A 120 18.90 -8.51 0.37
N ARG A 121 17.86 -8.97 -0.33
CA ARG A 121 16.63 -8.20 -0.65
C ARG A 121 15.44 -9.15 -0.71
N PRO A 122 14.84 -9.50 0.44
CA PRO A 122 13.64 -10.32 0.48
C PRO A 122 12.52 -9.65 -0.31
N HIS A 123 11.82 -10.40 -1.17
CA HIS A 123 10.75 -9.84 -1.98
C HIS A 123 9.62 -9.25 -1.11
N THR A 124 9.38 -9.83 0.07
CA THR A 124 8.39 -9.37 1.05
C THR A 124 8.62 -7.91 1.45
N THR A 125 9.88 -7.52 1.67
CA THR A 125 10.24 -6.12 1.97
C THR A 125 9.89 -5.19 0.80
N ILE A 126 10.11 -5.66 -0.43
CA ILE A 126 9.81 -4.90 -1.65
C ILE A 126 8.28 -4.76 -1.83
N GLN A 127 7.52 -5.84 -1.61
CA GLN A 127 6.05 -5.84 -1.63
C GLN A 127 5.47 -4.86 -0.62
N VAL A 128 5.94 -4.93 0.63
CA VAL A 128 5.54 -4.01 1.70
C VAL A 128 5.82 -2.57 1.30
N GLY A 129 7.01 -2.27 0.76
CA GLY A 129 7.33 -0.92 0.28
C GLY A 129 6.39 -0.45 -0.84
N ALA A 130 6.16 -1.30 -1.85
CA ALA A 130 5.28 -1.00 -2.98
C ALA A 130 3.84 -0.73 -2.53
N ILE A 131 3.24 -1.62 -1.73
CA ILE A 131 1.88 -1.45 -1.22
C ILE A 131 1.80 -0.22 -0.31
N SER A 132 2.80 0.02 0.54
CA SER A 132 2.84 1.20 1.42
C SER A 132 2.81 2.51 0.64
N SER A 133 3.48 2.59 -0.52
CA SER A 133 3.43 3.78 -1.37
C SER A 133 2.01 4.06 -1.91
N PHE A 134 1.25 3.01 -2.27
CA PHE A 134 -0.15 3.14 -2.69
C PHE A 134 -1.08 3.49 -1.53
N VAL A 135 -0.80 2.98 -0.33
CA VAL A 135 -1.53 3.35 0.90
C VAL A 135 -1.28 4.83 1.23
N LEU A 136 -0.02 5.27 1.19
CA LEU A 136 0.39 6.64 1.48
C LEU A 136 -0.22 7.65 0.50
N SER A 137 -0.13 7.38 -0.81
CA SER A 137 -0.70 8.23 -1.86
C SER A 137 -2.21 8.42 -1.76
N ARG A 138 -2.90 7.54 -1.03
CA ARG A 138 -4.35 7.60 -0.80
C ARG A 138 -4.74 8.05 0.58
N ASN A 139 -3.78 8.22 1.47
CA ASN A 139 -4.03 8.77 2.77
C ASN A 139 -4.26 10.27 2.61
N ARG A 140 -5.52 10.71 2.76
CA ARG A 140 -5.90 12.12 2.68
C ARG A 140 -5.12 13.05 3.62
N TYR A 141 -4.55 12.50 4.70
CA TYR A 141 -3.73 13.23 5.66
C TYR A 141 -2.25 13.29 5.24
N ALA A 142 -1.81 12.40 4.35
CA ALA A 142 -0.46 12.41 3.78
C ALA A 142 -0.39 13.08 2.39
N SER A 143 -1.45 12.96 1.57
CA SER A 143 -1.41 13.23 0.13
C SER A 143 -1.89 14.63 -0.31
N GLY A 144 -1.97 15.63 0.58
CA GLY A 144 -2.55 16.94 0.21
C GLY A 144 -1.68 18.16 0.52
N TYR A 145 -0.95 18.12 1.63
CA TYR A 145 -0.34 19.34 2.17
C TYR A 145 0.98 19.07 2.90
N PHE A 146 1.61 17.90 2.77
CA PHE A 146 2.93 17.68 3.37
C PHE A 146 4.06 17.94 2.39
N ALA A 147 3.92 17.50 1.13
CA ALA A 147 4.95 17.69 0.12
C ALA A 147 5.31 19.18 -0.09
N LEU A 148 4.33 20.09 -0.03
CA LEU A 148 4.55 21.51 -0.29
C LEU A 148 5.18 22.24 0.92
N PRO A 149 4.69 22.12 2.16
CA PRO A 149 5.39 22.62 3.35
C PRO A 149 6.72 21.92 3.62
N LEU A 150 6.87 20.64 3.30
CA LEU A 150 8.15 19.94 3.39
C LEU A 150 9.14 20.49 2.37
N ALA A 151 8.73 20.69 1.11
CA ALA A 151 9.57 21.32 0.10
C ALA A 151 9.96 22.76 0.50
N VAL A 152 9.02 23.54 1.04
CA VAL A 152 9.28 24.90 1.55
C VAL A 152 10.23 24.88 2.75
N TRP A 153 10.04 23.96 3.70
CA TRP A 153 10.93 23.78 4.84
C TRP A 153 12.34 23.34 4.41
N GLN A 154 12.44 22.43 3.45
CA GLN A 154 13.71 21.95 2.90
C GLN A 154 14.47 23.04 2.12
N PHE A 155 13.75 23.83 1.34
CA PHE A 155 14.28 25.02 0.69
C PHE A 155 14.78 26.05 1.72
N ALA A 156 13.98 26.35 2.75
CA ALA A 156 14.31 27.30 3.80
C ALA A 156 15.49 26.85 4.67
N CYS A 157 15.58 25.57 5.00
CA CYS A 157 16.66 24.99 5.79
C CYS A 157 17.90 24.63 4.96
N LYS A 158 17.90 24.88 3.64
CA LYS A 158 18.97 24.47 2.72
C LYS A 158 19.31 22.98 2.85
N SER A 159 18.30 22.13 3.05
CA SER A 159 18.52 20.71 3.36
C SER A 159 19.06 19.90 2.19
N HIS A 160 19.24 20.49 1.00
CA HIS A 160 19.83 19.86 -0.19
C HIS A 160 21.22 19.25 0.04
N VAL A 161 21.88 19.59 1.15
CA VAL A 161 23.18 19.02 1.54
C VAL A 161 23.04 17.68 2.31
N ASP A 162 21.91 17.46 3.01
CA ASP A 162 21.76 16.32 3.95
C ASP A 162 20.36 15.64 3.89
N GLU A 163 19.65 15.90 2.80
CA GLU A 163 18.31 15.43 2.48
C GLU A 163 18.19 13.90 2.60
N LYS A 164 19.24 13.18 2.16
CA LYS A 164 19.35 11.72 2.26
C LYS A 164 19.21 11.22 3.71
N ARG A 165 19.92 11.83 4.65
CA ARG A 165 19.96 11.38 6.05
C ARG A 165 18.63 11.63 6.74
N ILE A 166 18.00 12.76 6.42
CA ILE A 166 16.72 13.17 6.98
C ILE A 166 15.59 12.27 6.44
N PHE A 167 15.52 12.05 5.13
CA PHE A 167 14.49 11.21 4.54
C PHE A 167 14.65 9.72 4.84
N SER A 168 15.88 9.21 4.94
CA SER A 168 16.12 7.85 5.44
C SER A 168 15.64 7.68 6.88
N ARG A 169 15.80 8.69 7.74
CA ARG A 169 15.30 8.65 9.14
C ARG A 169 13.78 8.78 9.22
N PHE A 170 13.16 9.56 8.34
CA PHE A 170 11.70 9.63 8.22
C PHE A 170 11.09 8.42 7.50
N GLY A 171 11.91 7.51 6.94
CA GLY A 171 11.45 6.30 6.25
C GLY A 171 10.78 6.58 4.90
N PHE A 172 10.93 7.79 4.36
CA PHE A 172 10.36 8.18 3.06
C PHE A 172 11.21 7.70 1.89
N THR A 173 12.50 7.49 2.10
CA THR A 173 13.40 6.89 1.12
C THR A 173 14.28 5.85 1.80
N VAL A 174 14.55 4.74 1.12
CA VAL A 174 15.52 3.74 1.56
C VAL A 174 16.61 3.71 0.50
N HIS A 175 17.78 4.23 0.85
CA HIS A 175 18.95 4.21 -0.02
C HIS A 175 20.06 3.41 0.67
N ASP A 176 20.83 2.65 -0.12
CA ASP A 176 22.08 1.98 0.33
C ASP A 176 23.06 3.00 0.95
#